data_AF-A0A8T3XYS9-F1
#
_entry.id   AF-A0A8T3XYS9-F1
#
_cell.length_a   1.000
_cell.length_b   1.000
_cell.length_c   1.000
_cell.angle_alpha   90.00
_cell.angle_beta   90.00
_cell.angle_gamma   90.00
#
_symmetry.space_group_name_H-M   'P 1'
#
loop_
_entity.id
_entity.type
_entity.pdbx_description
1 polymer ?
#
loop_
_entity_poly.entity_id
_entity_poly.type
_entity_poly.pdbx_seq_one_letter_code
_entity_poly.pdbx_strand_id
1 'polypeptide(L)'
;MGVIKSILTGFISLFLILSVSLLILFGGLSALLHPQIYEDALKENDFYGAINLSEFQGGTFVKMPDGGMEFLVNGLLENLLSYLRGDAEELNLTLQIDRENLKNFFKDKINEIPECAANESEYDESGNPLCKAAGKTDEQFLDEFLEKKNVTVLDRENVDLSKVFNIQNESISRIRGFVKIYQLALYGLMFLFAFLTVLIFILSLDSVHSGARIIGIDFFIAGIFVLPATFLIPGILTKTINSVNLPIAADIAGQIVLGVISRINNYAYIAIGIGAVLFVLSFALGKIGK
;
A
#
# COMPACT_ATOMS: atom_id res chain seq x y z
N MET A 1 -12.76 -47.54 -13.08
CA MET A 1 -12.77 -46.20 -13.73
C MET A 1 -12.37 -46.38 -15.19
N GLY A 2 -13.10 -45.80 -16.14
CA GLY A 2 -12.68 -45.82 -17.55
C GLY A 2 -11.42 -44.96 -17.79
N VAL A 3 -10.64 -45.31 -18.81
CA VAL A 3 -9.39 -44.60 -19.17
C VAL A 3 -9.63 -43.10 -19.39
N ILE A 4 -10.70 -42.75 -20.11
CA ILE A 4 -11.08 -41.36 -20.42
C ILE A 4 -11.35 -40.55 -19.13
N LYS A 5 -12.11 -41.12 -18.19
CA LYS A 5 -12.43 -40.49 -16.91
C LYS A 5 -11.17 -40.23 -16.08
N SER A 6 -10.19 -41.14 -16.14
CA SER A 6 -8.93 -41.00 -15.42
C SER A 6 -8.05 -39.91 -16.00
N ILE A 7 -7.95 -39.82 -17.34
CA ILE A 7 -7.23 -38.76 -18.04
C ILE A 7 -7.85 -37.40 -17.71
N LEU A 8 -9.18 -37.28 -17.80
CA LEU A 8 -9.90 -36.04 -17.52
C LEU A 8 -9.69 -35.57 -16.07
N THR A 9 -9.75 -36.49 -15.11
CA THR A 9 -9.51 -36.19 -13.70
C THR A 9 -8.10 -35.70 -13.46
N GLY A 10 -7.09 -36.31 -14.12
CA GLY A 10 -5.70 -35.85 -14.07
C GLY A 10 -5.51 -34.44 -14.60
N PHE A 11 -6.16 -34.09 -15.72
CA PHE A 11 -6.13 -32.72 -16.24
C PHE A 11 -6.76 -31.72 -15.26
N ILE A 12 -7.92 -32.04 -14.70
CA ILE A 12 -8.61 -31.15 -13.75
C ILE A 12 -7.79 -30.98 -12.46
N SER A 13 -7.16 -32.05 -11.97
CA SER A 13 -6.23 -32.01 -10.83
C SER A 13 -5.03 -31.10 -11.11
N LEU A 14 -4.41 -31.19 -12.30
CA LEU A 14 -3.34 -30.27 -12.70
C LEU A 14 -3.79 -28.80 -12.71
N PHE A 15 -4.98 -28.52 -13.25
CA PHE A 15 -5.56 -27.17 -13.20
C PHE A 15 -5.87 -26.72 -11.78
N LEU A 16 -6.32 -27.63 -10.91
CA LEU A 16 -6.58 -27.31 -9.50
C LEU A 16 -5.27 -26.95 -8.77
N ILE A 17 -4.21 -27.74 -8.97
CA ILE A 17 -2.88 -27.45 -8.40
C ILE A 17 -2.40 -26.06 -8.82
N LEU A 18 -2.51 -25.74 -10.11
CA LEU A 18 -2.14 -24.41 -10.64
C LEU A 18 -3.00 -23.30 -10.03
N SER A 19 -4.32 -23.50 -9.98
CA SER A 19 -5.25 -22.52 -9.42
C SER A 19 -5.00 -22.25 -7.93
N VAL A 20 -4.77 -23.30 -7.13
CA VAL A 20 -4.44 -23.17 -5.70
C VAL A 20 -3.08 -22.49 -5.53
N SER A 21 -2.08 -22.85 -6.33
CA SER A 21 -0.75 -22.22 -6.28
C SER A 21 -0.83 -20.73 -6.57
N LEU A 22 -1.59 -20.34 -7.60
CA LEU A 22 -1.85 -18.93 -7.93
C LEU A 22 -2.65 -18.22 -6.83
N LEU A 23 -3.61 -18.89 -6.18
CA LEU A 23 -4.38 -18.31 -5.07
C LEU A 23 -3.48 -18.01 -3.88
N ILE A 24 -2.55 -18.90 -3.55
CA ILE A 24 -1.58 -18.70 -2.47
C ILE A 24 -0.69 -17.49 -2.79
N LEU A 25 -0.13 -17.43 -4.00
CA LEU A 25 0.75 -16.35 -4.43
C LEU A 25 0.03 -15.00 -4.51
N PHE A 26 -1.09 -14.95 -5.22
CA PHE A 26 -1.84 -13.71 -5.38
C PHE A 26 -2.47 -13.30 -4.06
N GLY A 27 -3.05 -14.22 -3.28
CA GLY A 27 -3.56 -13.93 -1.95
C GLY A 27 -2.50 -13.39 -1.00
N GLY A 28 -1.23 -13.84 -1.11
CA GLY A 28 -0.13 -13.25 -0.34
C GLY A 28 0.24 -11.85 -0.81
N LEU A 29 0.26 -11.61 -2.13
CA LEU A 29 0.52 -10.29 -2.73
C LEU A 29 -0.55 -9.25 -2.38
N SER A 30 -1.79 -9.66 -2.08
CA SER A 30 -2.86 -8.71 -1.71
C SER A 30 -2.55 -7.97 -0.42
N ALA A 31 -1.65 -8.51 0.41
CA ALA A 31 -1.20 -7.86 1.63
C ALA A 31 -0.49 -6.51 1.35
N LEU A 32 0.06 -6.29 0.15
CA LEU A 32 0.57 -4.98 -0.29
C LEU A 32 -0.52 -3.90 -0.42
N LEU A 33 -1.79 -4.28 -0.45
CA LEU A 33 -2.91 -3.34 -0.49
C LEU A 33 -3.42 -2.97 0.91
N HIS A 34 -2.80 -3.51 1.96
CA HIS A 34 -3.20 -3.28 3.35
C HIS A 34 -2.12 -2.49 4.10
N PRO A 35 -2.53 -1.49 4.91
CA PRO A 35 -1.61 -0.59 5.58
C PRO A 35 -0.72 -1.30 6.59
N GLN A 36 -1.20 -2.38 7.24
CA GLN A 36 -0.43 -3.10 8.27
C GLN A 36 0.97 -3.53 7.81
N ILE A 37 1.15 -3.97 6.56
CA ILE A 37 2.49 -4.35 6.06
C ILE A 37 3.46 -3.17 6.05
N TYR A 38 2.96 -1.97 5.77
CA TYR A 38 3.77 -0.76 5.77
C TYR A 38 4.00 -0.27 7.19
N GLU A 39 2.98 -0.29 8.05
CA GLU A 39 3.10 0.10 9.45
C GLU A 39 4.14 -0.76 10.18
N ASP A 40 4.06 -2.08 10.03
CA ASP A 40 5.01 -3.01 10.64
C ASP A 40 6.43 -2.73 10.14
N ALA A 41 6.61 -2.55 8.83
CA ALA A 41 7.90 -2.25 8.22
C ALA A 41 8.48 -0.90 8.69
N LEU A 42 7.65 0.14 8.84
CA LEU A 42 8.08 1.45 9.32
C LEU A 42 8.44 1.42 10.82
N LYS A 43 7.69 0.66 11.63
CA LYS A 43 7.98 0.47 13.06
C LYS A 43 9.26 -0.30 13.31
N GLU A 44 9.48 -1.41 12.60
CA GLU A 44 10.68 -2.24 12.78
C GLU A 44 11.97 -1.50 12.39
N ASN A 45 11.88 -0.49 11.53
CA ASN A 45 13.02 0.32 11.10
C ASN A 45 13.13 1.66 11.84
N ASP A 46 12.38 1.87 12.93
CA ASP A 46 12.34 3.11 13.72
C ASP A 46 12.15 4.38 12.84
N PHE A 47 11.38 4.26 11.75
CA PHE A 47 11.23 5.35 10.79
C PHE A 47 10.57 6.57 11.43
N TYR A 48 9.59 6.36 12.29
CA TYR A 48 8.88 7.45 12.97
C TYR A 48 9.75 8.18 13.99
N GLY A 49 10.69 7.48 14.64
CA GLY A 49 11.68 8.08 15.56
C GLY A 49 12.80 8.80 14.82
N ALA A 50 13.13 8.34 13.60
CA ALA A 50 14.16 8.95 12.76
C ALA A 50 13.71 10.25 12.06
N ILE A 51 12.39 10.47 11.88
CA ILE A 51 11.89 11.71 11.29
C ILE A 51 11.84 12.82 12.35
N ASN A 52 12.77 13.75 12.24
CA ASN A 52 12.68 15.02 12.94
C ASN A 52 12.11 16.10 12.02
N LEU A 53 10.82 16.40 12.14
CA LEU A 53 10.14 17.40 11.28
C LEU A 53 10.76 18.80 11.39
N SER A 54 11.45 19.13 12.48
CA SER A 54 12.14 20.42 12.59
C SER A 54 13.36 20.56 11.68
N GLU A 55 13.89 19.45 11.16
CA GLU A 55 15.04 19.43 10.25
C GLU A 55 14.61 19.55 8.77
N PHE A 56 13.32 19.36 8.48
CA PHE A 56 12.77 19.52 7.14
C PHE A 56 12.27 20.94 6.92
N GLN A 57 12.68 21.56 5.79
CA GLN A 57 12.13 22.86 5.38
C GLN A 57 10.61 22.77 5.27
N GLY A 58 9.91 23.55 6.11
CA GLY A 58 8.45 23.59 6.17
C GLY A 58 7.78 22.57 7.10
N GLY A 59 8.53 21.61 7.65
CA GLY A 59 8.01 20.58 8.56
C GLY A 59 7.50 21.14 9.90
N THR A 60 8.05 22.27 10.34
CA THR A 60 7.62 23.00 11.55
C THR A 60 6.22 23.59 11.47
N PHE A 61 5.65 23.71 10.26
CA PHE A 61 4.30 24.25 10.04
C PHE A 61 3.23 23.17 9.90
N VAL A 62 3.62 21.89 9.86
CA VAL A 62 2.67 20.79 9.85
C VAL A 62 2.13 20.62 11.26
N LYS A 63 0.80 20.65 11.41
CA LYS A 63 0.16 20.43 12.70
C LYS A 63 0.27 18.96 13.08
N MET A 64 0.99 18.67 14.15
CA MET A 64 1.14 17.30 14.64
C MET A 64 -0.15 16.82 15.29
N PRO A 65 -0.73 15.69 14.85
CA PRO A 65 -1.88 15.10 15.55
C PRO A 65 -1.44 14.53 16.91
N ASP A 66 -2.40 14.30 17.81
CA ASP A 66 -2.18 13.79 19.18
C ASP A 66 -1.52 12.38 19.25
N GLY A 67 -1.28 11.74 18.09
CA GLY A 67 -0.53 10.48 17.94
C GLY A 67 0.82 10.62 17.23
N GLY A 68 1.32 11.84 17.02
CA GLY A 68 2.64 12.09 16.44
C GLY A 68 2.77 11.69 14.96
N MET A 69 4.02 11.41 14.55
CA MET A 69 4.37 11.12 13.14
C MET A 69 3.74 9.82 12.64
N GLU A 70 3.62 8.84 13.53
CA GLU A 70 2.99 7.55 13.26
C GLU A 70 1.55 7.75 12.78
N PHE A 71 0.74 8.50 13.51
CA PHE A 71 -0.67 8.72 13.15
C PHE A 71 -0.81 9.43 11.80
N LEU A 72 0.05 10.41 11.52
CA LEU A 72 0.02 11.17 10.28
C LEU A 72 0.41 10.30 9.07
N VAL A 73 1.51 9.57 9.14
CA VAL A 73 1.98 8.71 8.04
C VAL A 73 1.00 7.57 7.79
N ASN A 74 0.51 6.92 8.86
CA ASN A 74 -0.41 5.79 8.73
C ASN A 74 -1.77 6.25 8.18
N GLY A 75 -2.26 7.43 8.58
CA GLY A 75 -3.46 8.01 8.01
C GLY A 75 -3.33 8.30 6.51
N LEU A 76 -2.18 8.83 6.06
CA LEU A 76 -1.92 9.04 4.64
C LEU A 76 -1.82 7.72 3.86
N LEU A 77 -1.15 6.70 4.42
CA LEU A 77 -1.04 5.38 3.81
C LEU A 77 -2.41 4.69 3.71
N GLU A 78 -3.22 4.72 4.76
CA GLU A 78 -4.58 4.19 4.76
C GLU A 78 -5.42 4.85 3.67
N ASN A 79 -5.40 6.19 3.57
CA ASN A 79 -6.16 6.92 2.55
C ASN A 79 -5.69 6.59 1.13
N LEU A 80 -4.38 6.49 0.90
CA LEU A 80 -3.81 6.11 -0.38
C LEU A 80 -4.24 4.68 -0.77
N LEU A 81 -4.04 3.72 0.12
CA LEU A 81 -4.33 2.31 -0.13
C LEU A 81 -5.85 2.07 -0.23
N SER A 82 -6.67 2.78 0.53
CA SER A 82 -8.13 2.77 0.43
C SER A 82 -8.59 3.26 -0.94
N TYR A 83 -8.03 4.36 -1.45
CA TYR A 83 -8.29 4.82 -2.81
C TYR A 83 -7.88 3.79 -3.87
N LEU A 84 -6.69 3.20 -3.73
CA LEU A 84 -6.18 2.17 -4.66
C LEU A 84 -7.03 0.90 -4.66
N ARG A 85 -7.49 0.44 -3.48
CA ARG A 85 -8.44 -0.68 -3.33
C ARG A 85 -9.82 -0.37 -3.91
N GLY A 86 -10.17 0.92 -3.99
CA GLY A 86 -11.47 1.39 -4.45
C GLY A 86 -12.49 1.57 -3.34
N ASP A 87 -12.07 1.48 -2.07
CA ASP A 87 -12.90 1.71 -0.89
C ASP A 87 -13.24 3.22 -0.75
N ALA A 88 -12.39 4.10 -1.29
CA ALA A 88 -12.62 5.54 -1.42
C ALA A 88 -12.77 5.96 -2.89
N GLU A 89 -13.70 6.88 -3.18
CA GLU A 89 -13.90 7.42 -4.53
C GLU A 89 -12.79 8.40 -4.94
N GLU A 90 -12.37 9.25 -4.01
CA GLU A 90 -11.40 10.33 -4.20
C GLU A 90 -10.14 10.12 -3.35
N LEU A 91 -8.98 10.58 -3.87
CA LEU A 91 -7.71 10.49 -3.17
C LEU A 91 -7.61 11.64 -2.16
N ASN A 92 -7.63 11.32 -0.87
CA ASN A 92 -7.48 12.31 0.20
C ASN A 92 -6.09 12.20 0.85
N LEU A 93 -5.15 13.02 0.39
CA LEU A 93 -3.82 13.16 0.99
C LEU A 93 -3.67 14.57 1.57
N THR A 94 -4.51 14.91 2.55
CA THR A 94 -4.48 16.24 3.18
C THR A 94 -3.67 16.25 4.47
N LEU A 95 -2.89 17.31 4.66
CA LEU A 95 -2.19 17.62 5.91
C LEU A 95 -2.75 18.90 6.52
N GLN A 96 -2.95 18.92 7.84
CA GLN A 96 -3.29 20.13 8.56
C GLN A 96 -2.05 21.00 8.76
N ILE A 97 -2.21 22.31 8.55
CA ILE A 97 -1.15 23.31 8.79
C ILE A 97 -1.46 24.08 10.06
N ASP A 98 -0.43 24.32 10.87
CA ASP A 98 -0.47 25.29 11.95
C ASP A 98 -0.39 26.71 11.36
N ARG A 99 -1.56 27.28 11.07
CA ARG A 99 -1.70 28.63 10.50
C ARG A 99 -1.11 29.70 11.41
N GLU A 100 -1.21 29.54 12.72
CA GLU A 100 -0.74 30.55 13.67
C GLU A 100 0.79 30.59 13.65
N ASN A 101 1.42 29.41 13.68
CA ASN A 101 2.87 29.30 13.60
C ASN A 101 3.41 29.79 12.24
N LEU A 102 2.72 29.44 11.14
CA LEU A 102 3.08 29.93 9.80
C LEU A 102 2.92 31.46 9.68
N LYS A 103 1.84 32.03 10.20
CA LYS A 103 1.62 33.48 10.22
C LYS A 103 2.68 34.20 11.06
N ASN A 104 3.03 33.65 12.23
CA ASN A 104 4.07 34.21 13.09
C ASN A 104 5.45 34.17 12.42
N PHE A 105 5.79 33.09 11.71
CA PHE A 105 7.02 33.03 10.93
C PHE A 105 7.10 34.14 9.86
N PHE A 106 6.02 34.37 9.12
CA PHE A 106 6.01 35.46 8.13
C PHE A 106 6.10 36.84 8.78
N LYS A 107 5.44 37.04 9.94
CA LYS A 107 5.59 38.27 10.72
C LYS A 107 7.03 38.50 11.16
N ASP A 108 7.69 37.49 11.70
CA ASP A 108 9.09 37.58 12.13
C ASP A 108 10.01 37.94 10.96
N LYS A 109 9.78 37.34 9.79
CA LYS A 109 10.55 37.65 8.57
C LYS A 109 10.30 39.06 8.04
N ILE A 110 9.10 39.59 8.20
CA ILE A 110 8.76 40.96 7.82
C ILE A 110 9.32 41.97 8.82
N ASN A 111 9.39 41.63 10.11
CA ASN A 111 10.01 42.47 11.13
C ASN A 111 11.51 42.71 10.89
N GLU A 112 12.16 41.80 10.17
CA GLU A 112 13.57 41.94 9.75
C GLU A 112 13.76 42.93 8.57
N ILE A 113 12.67 43.39 7.93
CA ILE A 113 12.72 44.27 6.75
C ILE A 113 12.79 45.74 7.20
N PRO A 114 13.79 46.52 6.71
CA PRO A 114 13.98 47.91 7.12
C PRO A 114 12.87 48.84 6.59
N GLU A 115 12.69 49.99 7.24
CA GLU A 115 11.80 51.03 6.71
C GLU A 115 12.36 51.70 5.45
N CYS A 116 11.49 52.01 4.48
CA CYS A 116 11.88 52.66 3.23
C CYS A 116 12.36 54.08 3.46
N ALA A 117 13.42 54.49 2.78
CA ALA A 117 13.76 55.90 2.64
C ALA A 117 12.72 56.63 1.78
N ALA A 118 12.70 57.95 1.84
CA ALA A 118 11.78 58.75 1.03
C ALA A 118 12.00 58.50 -0.47
N ASN A 119 10.92 58.14 -1.18
CA ASN A 119 10.90 57.77 -2.62
C ASN A 119 11.53 56.40 -2.98
N GLU A 120 11.77 55.54 -2.00
CA GLU A 120 12.21 54.16 -2.25
C GLU A 120 10.99 53.24 -2.47
N SER A 121 11.11 52.28 -3.39
CA SER A 121 10.03 51.34 -3.70
C SER A 121 9.99 50.18 -2.70
N GLU A 122 8.81 49.88 -2.15
CA GLU A 122 8.61 48.77 -1.19
C GLU A 122 8.99 47.38 -1.74
N TYR A 123 8.94 47.21 -3.06
CA TYR A 123 9.18 45.92 -3.71
C TYR A 123 10.14 46.04 -4.90
N ASP A 124 10.90 44.99 -5.16
CA ASP A 124 11.69 44.84 -6.39
C ASP A 124 10.81 44.52 -7.60
N GLU A 125 11.42 44.46 -8.80
CA GLU A 125 10.74 44.11 -10.06
C GLU A 125 10.15 42.68 -10.06
N SER A 126 10.62 41.81 -9.15
CA SER A 126 10.14 40.44 -8.93
C SER A 126 9.07 40.35 -7.82
N GLY A 127 8.67 41.49 -7.24
CA GLY A 127 7.70 41.59 -6.17
C GLY A 127 8.20 41.10 -4.80
N ASN A 128 9.51 40.95 -4.58
CA ASN A 128 10.07 40.68 -3.26
C ASN A 128 10.17 41.98 -2.45
N PRO A 129 9.96 41.93 -1.12
CA PRO A 129 9.96 43.14 -0.31
C PRO A 129 11.40 43.64 -0.09
N LEU A 130 11.63 44.92 -0.37
CA LEU A 130 12.91 45.61 -0.18
C LEU A 130 12.91 46.39 1.13
N CYS A 131 11.78 47.06 1.41
CA CYS A 131 11.61 47.91 2.57
C CYS A 131 10.11 48.07 2.90
N LYS A 132 9.80 48.48 4.12
CA LYS A 132 8.43 48.76 4.59
C LYS A 132 8.18 50.27 4.56
N ALA A 133 7.10 50.73 3.91
CA ALA A 133 6.79 52.16 3.92
C ALA A 133 6.46 52.66 5.33
N ALA A 134 6.96 53.87 5.64
CA ALA A 134 6.76 54.51 6.94
C ALA A 134 5.26 54.64 7.27
N GLY A 135 4.87 54.16 8.45
CA GLY A 135 3.49 54.22 8.95
C GLY A 135 2.61 52.99 8.65
N LYS A 136 3.09 52.00 7.88
CA LYS A 136 2.43 50.68 7.77
C LYS A 136 2.80 49.78 8.96
N THR A 137 1.79 49.10 9.50
CA THR A 137 2.00 48.04 10.49
C THR A 137 2.49 46.75 9.83
N ASP A 138 3.16 45.88 10.59
CA ASP A 138 3.68 44.61 10.06
C ASP A 138 2.56 43.69 9.55
N GLU A 139 1.38 43.75 10.17
CA GLU A 139 0.20 43.02 9.69
C GLU A 139 -0.31 43.54 8.36
N GLN A 140 -0.40 44.86 8.18
CA GLN A 140 -0.82 45.45 6.91
C GLN A 140 0.16 45.14 5.78
N PHE A 141 1.47 45.18 6.08
CA PHE A 141 2.50 44.86 5.10
C PHE A 141 2.52 43.36 4.75
N LEU A 142 2.29 42.49 5.74
CA LEU A 142 2.16 41.05 5.53
C LEU A 142 0.99 40.71 4.61
N ASP A 143 -0.20 41.25 4.89
CA ASP A 143 -1.40 40.96 4.10
C ASP A 143 -1.22 41.41 2.64
N GLU A 144 -0.62 42.58 2.41
CA GLU A 144 -0.31 43.09 1.07
C GLU A 144 0.76 42.24 0.35
N PHE A 145 1.81 41.80 1.05
CA PHE A 145 2.83 40.91 0.48
C PHE A 145 2.24 39.56 0.06
N LEU A 146 1.39 38.97 0.90
CA LEU A 146 0.74 37.69 0.64
C LEU A 146 -0.23 37.77 -0.55
N GLU A 147 -1.01 38.85 -0.64
CA GLU A 147 -1.90 39.12 -1.77
C GLU A 147 -1.10 39.28 -3.07
N LYS A 148 -0.02 40.06 -3.04
CA LYS A 148 0.84 40.31 -4.20
C LYS A 148 1.59 39.07 -4.69
N LYS A 149 1.96 38.15 -3.80
CA LYS A 149 2.55 36.84 -4.12
C LYS A 149 1.53 35.74 -4.36
N ASN A 150 0.23 36.02 -4.24
CA ASN A 150 -0.87 35.07 -4.40
C ASN A 150 -0.72 33.83 -3.50
N VAL A 151 -0.26 34.03 -2.26
CA VAL A 151 0.00 32.96 -1.29
C VAL A 151 -1.31 32.63 -0.54
N THR A 152 -2.04 31.63 -1.05
CA THR A 152 -3.33 31.19 -0.47
C THR A 152 -3.20 30.12 0.62
N VAL A 153 -1.97 29.74 0.98
CA VAL A 153 -1.70 28.66 1.97
C VAL A 153 -2.16 29.07 3.37
N LEU A 154 -2.15 30.36 3.71
CA LEU A 154 -2.62 30.86 5.01
C LEU A 154 -4.15 30.83 5.14
N ASP A 155 -4.87 30.90 4.02
CA ASP A 155 -6.34 30.82 3.99
C ASP A 155 -6.84 29.38 4.09
N ARG A 156 -5.97 28.38 3.89
CA ARG A 156 -6.33 26.96 3.89
C ARG A 156 -5.83 26.28 5.15
N GLU A 157 -6.72 25.53 5.79
CA GLU A 157 -6.41 24.77 7.02
C GLU A 157 -5.69 23.46 6.66
N ASN A 158 -5.90 23.01 5.42
CA ASN A 158 -5.41 21.77 4.89
C ASN A 158 -4.64 22.01 3.60
N VAL A 159 -3.49 21.33 3.45
CA VAL A 159 -2.76 21.25 2.20
C VAL A 159 -2.91 19.87 1.60
N ASP A 160 -3.31 19.86 0.34
CA ASP A 160 -3.47 18.65 -0.46
C ASP A 160 -2.13 18.26 -1.07
N LEU A 161 -1.51 17.21 -0.52
CA LEU A 161 -0.22 16.69 -0.95
C LEU A 161 -0.25 16.15 -2.38
N SER A 162 -1.41 15.73 -2.89
CA SER A 162 -1.52 15.24 -4.27
C SER A 162 -1.17 16.34 -5.29
N LYS A 163 -1.55 17.58 -4.98
CA LYS A 163 -1.24 18.77 -5.79
C LYS A 163 0.21 19.21 -5.60
N VAL A 164 0.74 19.17 -4.37
CA VAL A 164 2.11 19.60 -4.06
C VAL A 164 3.15 18.70 -4.72
N PHE A 165 2.98 17.38 -4.61
CA PHE A 165 3.92 16.42 -5.22
C PHE A 165 3.64 16.15 -6.71
N ASN A 166 2.75 16.95 -7.32
CA ASN A 166 2.31 16.79 -8.71
C ASN A 166 2.00 15.33 -9.04
N ILE A 167 1.30 14.66 -8.13
CA ILE A 167 0.87 13.29 -8.31
C ILE A 167 -0.19 13.33 -9.40
N GLN A 168 0.25 13.10 -10.64
CA GLN A 168 -0.63 13.15 -11.78
C GLN A 168 -1.76 12.14 -11.55
N ASN A 169 -3.00 12.64 -11.51
CA ASN A 169 -4.21 11.82 -11.37
C ASN A 169 -4.19 10.62 -12.32
N GLU A 170 -3.59 10.78 -13.50
CA GLU A 170 -3.49 9.71 -14.49
C GLU A 170 -2.63 8.52 -14.01
N SER A 171 -1.49 8.76 -13.37
CA SER A 171 -0.58 7.68 -12.92
C SER A 171 -1.19 6.87 -11.78
N ILE A 172 -1.73 7.54 -10.76
CA ILE A 172 -2.42 6.83 -9.66
C ILE A 172 -3.71 6.16 -10.17
N SER A 173 -4.47 6.81 -11.05
CA SER A 173 -5.67 6.20 -11.65
C SER A 173 -5.33 4.93 -12.43
N ARG A 174 -4.21 4.90 -13.18
CA ARG A 174 -3.72 3.67 -13.83
C ARG A 174 -3.38 2.59 -12.81
N ILE A 175 -2.68 2.92 -11.73
CA ILE A 175 -2.37 1.96 -10.64
C ILE A 175 -3.66 1.41 -10.04
N ARG A 176 -4.63 2.27 -9.71
CA ARG A 176 -5.96 1.87 -9.23
C ARG A 176 -6.66 0.93 -10.23
N GLY A 177 -6.55 1.21 -11.53
CA GLY A 177 -7.04 0.34 -12.60
C GLY A 177 -6.41 -1.06 -12.55
N PHE A 178 -5.09 -1.14 -12.40
CA PHE A 178 -4.39 -2.43 -12.24
C PHE A 178 -4.80 -3.17 -10.97
N VAL A 179 -4.97 -2.46 -9.85
CA VAL A 179 -5.45 -3.06 -8.59
C VAL A 179 -6.85 -3.65 -8.76
N LYS A 180 -7.76 -2.94 -9.43
CA LYS A 180 -9.11 -3.45 -9.73
C LYS A 180 -9.06 -4.72 -10.60
N ILE A 181 -8.23 -4.73 -11.65
CA ILE A 181 -8.04 -5.90 -12.52
C ILE A 181 -7.48 -7.07 -11.71
N TYR A 182 -6.51 -6.81 -10.85
CA TYR A 182 -5.91 -7.80 -9.98
C TYR A 182 -6.92 -8.40 -8.98
N GLN A 183 -7.75 -7.57 -8.34
CA GLN A 183 -8.83 -8.04 -7.46
C GLN A 183 -9.86 -8.88 -8.23
N LEU A 184 -10.26 -8.44 -9.43
CA LEU A 184 -11.15 -9.20 -10.32
C LEU A 184 -10.56 -10.57 -10.68
N ALA A 185 -9.26 -10.60 -11.01
CA ALA A 185 -8.54 -11.83 -11.31
C ALA A 185 -8.50 -12.76 -10.09
N LEU A 186 -8.30 -12.23 -8.88
CA LEU A 186 -8.35 -13.00 -7.64
C LEU A 186 -9.74 -13.62 -7.40
N TYR A 187 -10.81 -12.86 -7.57
CA TYR A 187 -12.18 -13.38 -7.46
C TYR A 187 -12.49 -14.44 -8.53
N GLY A 188 -12.06 -14.20 -9.77
CA GLY A 188 -12.17 -15.18 -10.85
C GLY A 188 -11.41 -16.47 -10.55
N LEU A 189 -10.23 -16.36 -9.93
CA LEU A 189 -9.41 -17.50 -9.52
C LEU A 189 -10.08 -18.29 -8.37
N MET A 190 -10.71 -17.60 -7.41
CA MET A 190 -11.50 -18.25 -6.34
C MET A 190 -12.70 -19.01 -6.92
N PHE A 191 -13.40 -18.42 -7.90
CA PHE A 191 -14.50 -19.10 -8.58
C PHE A 191 -14.02 -20.32 -9.37
N LEU A 192 -12.92 -20.18 -10.13
CA LEU A 192 -12.31 -21.29 -10.86
C LEU A 192 -11.90 -22.43 -9.92
N PHE A 193 -11.26 -22.10 -8.79
CA PHE A 193 -10.90 -23.06 -7.74
C PHE A 193 -12.13 -23.84 -7.22
N ALA A 194 -13.20 -23.13 -6.87
CA ALA A 194 -14.43 -23.76 -6.38
C ALA A 194 -15.05 -24.68 -7.46
N PHE A 195 -15.09 -24.21 -8.71
CA PHE A 195 -15.60 -24.96 -9.85
C PHE A 195 -14.81 -26.25 -10.10
N LEU A 196 -13.47 -26.18 -10.10
CA LEU A 196 -12.60 -27.35 -10.28
C LEU A 196 -12.76 -28.36 -9.14
N THR A 197 -12.90 -27.88 -7.90
CA THR A 197 -13.15 -28.72 -6.72
C THR A 197 -14.48 -29.48 -6.88
N VAL A 198 -15.54 -28.80 -7.30
CA VAL A 198 -16.86 -29.42 -7.56
C VAL A 198 -16.77 -30.44 -8.70
N LEU A 199 -16.05 -30.13 -9.79
CA LEU A 199 -15.84 -31.06 -10.89
C LEU A 199 -15.15 -32.36 -10.45
N ILE A 200 -14.14 -32.28 -9.58
CA ILE A 200 -13.47 -33.48 -9.04
C ILE A 200 -14.46 -34.32 -8.22
N PHE A 201 -15.33 -33.69 -7.42
CA PHE A 201 -16.37 -34.41 -6.69
C PHE A 201 -17.40 -35.07 -7.63
N ILE A 202 -17.86 -34.37 -8.67
CA ILE A 202 -18.79 -34.92 -9.67
C ILE A 202 -18.15 -36.10 -10.41
N LEU A 203 -16.89 -35.98 -10.82
CA LEU A 203 -16.18 -37.09 -11.46
C LEU A 203 -15.93 -38.23 -10.46
N SER A 204 -15.82 -37.96 -9.17
CA SER A 204 -15.62 -38.96 -8.13
C SER A 204 -16.92 -39.44 -7.47
N LEU A 205 -18.08 -39.25 -8.09
CA LEU A 205 -19.40 -39.63 -7.52
C LEU A 205 -19.47 -41.09 -7.03
N ASP A 206 -18.71 -41.99 -7.66
CA ASP A 206 -18.64 -43.41 -7.28
C ASP A 206 -18.03 -43.62 -5.88
N SER A 207 -17.26 -42.64 -5.36
CA SER A 207 -16.62 -42.70 -4.05
C SER A 207 -16.18 -41.32 -3.55
N VAL A 208 -16.87 -40.80 -2.54
CA VAL A 208 -16.49 -39.54 -1.84
C VAL A 208 -15.05 -39.60 -1.30
N HIS A 209 -14.59 -40.78 -0.88
CA HIS A 209 -13.18 -41.01 -0.50
C HIS A 209 -12.23 -40.63 -1.65
N SER A 210 -12.53 -41.06 -2.89
CA SER A 210 -11.66 -40.80 -4.04
C SER A 210 -11.54 -39.30 -4.31
N GLY A 211 -12.66 -38.56 -4.26
CA GLY A 211 -12.66 -37.11 -4.46
C GLY A 211 -11.86 -36.38 -3.37
N ALA A 212 -12.13 -36.68 -2.11
CA ALA A 212 -11.41 -36.09 -0.97
C ALA A 212 -9.90 -36.37 -1.03
N ARG A 213 -9.51 -37.58 -1.45
CA ARG A 213 -8.10 -37.95 -1.62
C ARG A 213 -7.42 -37.15 -2.72
N ILE A 214 -8.05 -36.99 -3.88
CA ILE A 214 -7.49 -36.24 -5.01
C ILE A 214 -7.32 -34.77 -4.63
N ILE A 215 -8.38 -34.14 -4.12
CA ILE A 215 -8.33 -32.74 -3.68
C ILE A 215 -7.27 -32.56 -2.59
N GLY A 216 -7.19 -33.49 -1.63
CA GLY A 216 -6.16 -33.46 -0.59
C GLY A 216 -4.73 -33.50 -1.15
N ILE A 217 -4.47 -34.36 -2.14
CA ILE A 217 -3.19 -34.42 -2.84
C ILE A 217 -2.91 -33.12 -3.59
N ASP A 218 -3.89 -32.59 -4.32
CA ASP A 218 -3.73 -31.36 -5.11
C ASP A 218 -3.36 -30.17 -4.23
N PHE A 219 -4.04 -30.01 -3.09
CA PHE A 219 -3.74 -28.99 -2.08
C PHE A 219 -2.33 -29.15 -1.50
N PHE A 220 -1.96 -30.38 -1.16
CA PHE A 220 -0.66 -30.69 -0.59
C PHE A 220 0.47 -30.39 -1.58
N ILE A 221 0.32 -30.80 -2.84
CA ILE A 221 1.28 -30.53 -3.91
C ILE A 221 1.37 -29.03 -4.18
N ALA A 222 0.24 -28.32 -4.30
CA ALA A 222 0.23 -26.88 -4.54
C ALA A 222 0.96 -26.12 -3.43
N GLY A 223 0.70 -26.45 -2.16
CA GLY A 223 1.38 -25.82 -1.03
C GLY A 223 2.89 -26.09 -1.03
N ILE A 224 3.32 -27.33 -1.29
CA ILE A 224 4.75 -27.65 -1.43
C ILE A 224 5.38 -26.91 -2.60
N PHE A 225 4.68 -26.80 -3.73
CA PHE A 225 5.21 -26.17 -4.94
C PHE A 225 5.45 -24.67 -4.78
N VAL A 226 4.65 -24.00 -3.95
CA VAL A 226 4.80 -22.55 -3.71
C VAL A 226 5.98 -22.21 -2.78
N LEU A 227 6.35 -23.09 -1.85
CA LEU A 227 7.45 -22.82 -0.90
C LEU A 227 8.81 -22.57 -1.59
N PRO A 228 9.24 -23.34 -2.62
CA PRO A 228 10.43 -22.99 -3.40
C PRO A 228 10.32 -21.65 -4.13
N ALA A 229 9.12 -21.28 -4.58
CA ALA A 229 8.93 -20.03 -5.33
C ALA A 229 9.17 -18.78 -4.46
N THR A 230 8.98 -18.87 -3.14
CA THR A 230 9.23 -17.74 -2.23
C THR A 230 10.71 -17.38 -2.15
N PHE A 231 11.64 -18.29 -2.47
CA PHE A 231 13.07 -17.99 -2.54
C PHE A 231 13.44 -17.10 -3.75
N LEU A 232 12.60 -17.08 -4.79
CA LEU A 232 12.83 -16.27 -5.99
C LEU A 232 12.33 -14.83 -5.84
N ILE A 233 11.34 -14.60 -4.96
CA ILE A 233 10.69 -13.31 -4.75
C ILE A 233 11.69 -12.23 -4.26
N PRO A 234 12.51 -12.46 -3.22
CA PRO A 234 13.50 -11.47 -2.76
C PRO A 234 14.47 -11.06 -3.88
N GLY A 235 14.92 -12.01 -4.70
CA GLY A 235 15.90 -11.75 -5.76
C GLY A 235 15.38 -10.88 -6.91
N ILE A 236 14.07 -10.90 -7.16
CA ILE A 236 13.42 -10.03 -8.15
C ILE A 236 13.22 -8.63 -7.56
N LEU A 237 12.74 -8.55 -6.32
CA LEU A 237 12.43 -7.28 -5.65
C LEU A 237 13.69 -6.50 -5.25
N THR A 238 14.73 -7.15 -4.74
CA THR A 238 16.00 -6.49 -4.39
C THR A 238 16.66 -5.81 -5.58
N LYS A 239 16.54 -6.37 -6.79
CA LYS A 239 17.04 -5.72 -8.02
C LYS A 239 16.30 -4.42 -8.34
N THR A 240 15.00 -4.35 -8.05
CA THR A 240 14.20 -3.13 -8.26
C THR A 240 14.49 -2.11 -7.15
N ILE A 241 14.63 -2.55 -5.90
CA ILE A 241 14.87 -1.68 -4.74
C ILE A 241 16.27 -1.05 -4.75
N ASN A 242 17.30 -1.80 -5.15
CA ASN A 242 18.68 -1.30 -5.22
C ASN A 242 18.90 -0.18 -6.25
N SER A 243 17.89 0.13 -7.08
CA SER A 243 17.92 1.31 -7.96
C SER A 243 17.60 2.62 -7.22
N VAL A 244 17.09 2.55 -5.98
CA VAL A 244 16.80 3.69 -5.12
C VAL A 244 17.95 3.85 -4.14
N ASN A 245 18.78 4.90 -4.32
CA ASN A 245 19.94 5.22 -3.48
C ASN A 245 19.56 5.77 -2.09
N LEU A 246 18.73 5.05 -1.33
CA LEU A 246 18.37 5.40 0.04
C LEU A 246 18.42 4.13 0.92
N PRO A 247 19.42 3.99 1.82
CA PRO A 247 19.60 2.79 2.65
C PRO A 247 18.36 2.45 3.47
N ILE A 248 17.74 3.46 4.10
CA ILE A 248 16.51 3.31 4.91
C ILE A 248 15.34 2.81 4.06
N ALA A 249 15.24 3.26 2.80
CA ALA A 249 14.19 2.79 1.90
C ALA A 249 14.40 1.31 1.50
N ALA A 250 15.66 0.86 1.41
CA ALA A 250 15.97 -0.53 1.12
C ALA A 250 15.59 -1.47 2.27
N ASP A 251 15.84 -1.07 3.52
CA ASP A 251 15.49 -1.87 4.71
C ASP A 251 13.97 -1.94 4.91
N ILE A 252 13.25 -0.83 4.73
CA ILE A 252 11.78 -0.80 4.77
C ILE A 252 11.20 -1.69 3.66
N ALA A 253 11.71 -1.57 2.44
CA ALA A 253 11.25 -2.38 1.33
C ALA A 253 11.55 -3.87 1.55
N GLY A 254 12.69 -4.19 2.17
CA GLY A 254 13.03 -5.54 2.62
C GLY A 254 11.98 -6.11 3.58
N GLN A 255 11.58 -5.34 4.60
CA GLN A 255 10.56 -5.76 5.55
C GLN A 255 9.18 -5.95 4.91
N ILE A 256 8.79 -5.07 3.98
CA ILE A 256 7.56 -5.22 3.20
C ILE A 256 7.58 -6.55 2.43
N VAL A 257 8.70 -6.88 1.78
CA VAL A 257 8.86 -8.13 1.03
C VAL A 257 8.80 -9.35 1.96
N LEU A 258 9.44 -9.29 3.13
CA LEU A 258 9.36 -10.34 4.14
C LEU A 258 7.94 -10.53 4.67
N GLY A 259 7.20 -9.45 4.88
CA GLY A 259 5.78 -9.48 5.24
C GLY A 259 4.93 -10.23 4.20
N VAL A 260 5.14 -9.94 2.91
CA VAL A 260 4.47 -10.65 1.81
C VAL A 260 4.85 -12.12 1.76
N ILE A 261 6.14 -12.44 1.87
CA ILE A 261 6.64 -13.82 1.88
C ILE A 261 6.08 -14.61 3.06
N SER A 262 6.01 -13.99 4.24
CA SER A 262 5.40 -14.59 5.43
C SER A 262 3.93 -14.95 5.19
N ARG A 263 3.16 -14.08 4.52
CA ARG A 263 1.77 -14.38 4.13
C ARG A 263 1.67 -15.54 3.13
N ILE A 264 2.52 -15.55 2.10
CA ILE A 264 2.59 -16.64 1.12
C ILE A 264 2.90 -17.97 1.81
N ASN A 265 3.92 -17.99 2.69
CA ASN A 265 4.30 -19.18 3.45
C ASN A 265 3.16 -19.66 4.35
N ASN A 266 2.49 -18.75 5.05
CA ASN A 266 1.34 -19.10 5.89
C ASN A 266 0.22 -19.74 5.07
N TYR A 267 -0.15 -19.17 3.92
CA TYR A 267 -1.15 -19.77 3.03
C TYR A 267 -0.69 -21.11 2.45
N ALA A 268 0.59 -21.27 2.12
CA ALA A 268 1.14 -22.54 1.69
C ALA A 268 1.06 -23.61 2.79
N TYR A 269 1.42 -23.28 4.04
CA TYR A 269 1.30 -24.19 5.18
C TYR A 269 -0.15 -24.55 5.47
N ILE A 270 -1.08 -23.59 5.37
CA ILE A 270 -2.52 -23.86 5.48
C ILE A 270 -2.98 -24.83 4.39
N ALA A 271 -2.55 -24.63 3.14
CA ALA A 271 -2.90 -25.53 2.04
C ALA A 271 -2.34 -26.95 2.25
N ILE A 272 -1.08 -27.08 2.72
CA ILE A 272 -0.47 -28.36 3.11
C ILE A 272 -1.29 -29.02 4.22
N GLY A 273 -1.66 -28.27 5.26
CA GLY A 273 -2.46 -28.75 6.39
C GLY A 273 -3.84 -29.26 5.95
N ILE A 274 -4.57 -28.47 5.16
CA ILE A 274 -5.86 -28.86 4.57
C ILE A 274 -5.69 -30.12 3.72
N GLY A 275 -4.66 -30.15 2.86
CA GLY A 275 -4.37 -31.29 2.00
C GLY A 275 -4.12 -32.58 2.78
N ALA A 276 -3.28 -32.50 3.82
CA ALA A 276 -2.97 -33.63 4.70
C ALA A 276 -4.21 -34.12 5.47
N VAL A 277 -5.01 -33.20 6.02
CA VAL A 277 -6.26 -33.53 6.74
C VAL A 277 -7.25 -34.21 5.80
N LEU A 278 -7.50 -33.67 4.61
CA LEU A 278 -8.39 -34.28 3.61
C LEU A 278 -7.89 -35.66 3.17
N PHE A 279 -6.58 -35.82 3.00
CA PHE A 279 -5.98 -37.10 2.66
C PHE A 279 -6.19 -38.14 3.77
N VAL A 280 -5.96 -37.79 5.03
CA VAL A 280 -6.18 -38.69 6.18
C VAL A 280 -7.67 -39.02 6.35
N LEU A 281 -8.55 -38.01 6.27
CA LEU A 281 -10.00 -38.18 6.35
C LEU A 281 -10.54 -39.05 5.22
N SER A 282 -9.91 -39.05 4.04
CA SER A 282 -10.33 -39.92 2.95
C SER A 282 -10.36 -41.38 3.39
N PHE A 283 -9.35 -41.86 4.12
CA PHE A 283 -9.30 -43.25 4.63
C PHE A 283 -10.43 -43.56 5.63
N ALA A 284 -10.82 -42.61 6.46
CA ALA A 284 -11.95 -42.77 7.38
C ALA A 284 -13.28 -42.85 6.61
N LEU A 285 -13.48 -42.00 5.61
CA LEU A 285 -14.67 -42.01 4.76
C LEU A 285 -14.80 -43.31 3.93
N GLY A 286 -13.68 -43.89 3.51
CA GLY A 286 -13.68 -45.20 2.83
C GLY A 286 -14.09 -46.38 3.70
N LYS A 287 -14.04 -46.24 5.03
CA LYS A 287 -14.54 -47.26 5.97
C LYS A 287 -16.05 -47.14 6.23
N ILE A 288 -16.63 -45.95 6.06
CA ILE A 288 -18.05 -45.67 6.33
C ILE A 288 -18.92 -45.96 5.09
N GLY A 289 -18.35 -45.84 3.88
CA GLY A 289 -19.03 -46.10 2.61
C GLY A 289 -18.99 -47.56 2.12
N LYS A 290 -18.57 -48.51 2.97
CA LYS A 290 -18.68 -49.96 2.75
C LYS A 290 -19.75 -50.52 3.67
#